data_AF-A0A2T5MH49-F1
#
_entry.id   AF-A0A2T5MH49-F1
#
_cell.length_a   1.000
_cell.length_b   1.000
_cell.length_c   1.000
_cell.angle_alpha   90.00
_cell.angle_beta   90.00
_cell.angle_gamma   90.00
#
_symmetry.space_group_name_H-M   'P 1'
#
loop_
_entity.id
_entity.type
_entity.pdbx_description
1 polymer ?
#
loop_
_entity_poly.entity_id
_entity_poly.type
_entity_poly.pdbx_seq_one_letter_code
_entity_poly.pdbx_strand_id
1 'polypeptide(L)'
;MSYRDQSNSLVVKDLRADDAGISDDWMTTLLQMRTFQMVPPENLQAMFMRMQDFKAQPGQEIVKQGDEGDFFYVVTAGRCLVTRESTGQKPVRLAELETGACFGEEALISDAKRNATVTMLTPGNLMRLSKEDFRQLLNAPLTRHMSYEHAQKLIDEGSARWLDVRLPSEHQVKNLPNSLNMPLYMLRMKLNTLDSKVTYIVYCDTSRRSAAAAFVLTQKGFDAYVLEKGLP
;
A
#
# COMPACT_ATOMS: atom_id res chain seq x y z
N MET A 1 -34.77 50.00 -4.82
CA MET A 1 -33.50 49.66 -4.14
C MET A 1 -33.55 48.19 -3.84
N SER A 2 -32.66 47.45 -4.51
CA SER A 2 -32.60 46.01 -4.67
C SER A 2 -31.79 45.34 -3.57
N TYR A 3 -32.30 44.27 -2.98
CA TYR A 3 -31.47 43.18 -2.47
C TYR A 3 -32.09 41.85 -2.88
N ARG A 4 -31.42 41.22 -3.87
CA ARG A 4 -31.58 39.81 -4.23
C ARG A 4 -30.93 39.00 -3.13
N ASP A 5 -31.63 38.00 -2.60
CA ASP A 5 -30.97 36.86 -2.00
C ASP A 5 -31.20 35.64 -2.92
N GLN A 6 -30.15 35.31 -3.69
CA GLN A 6 -30.06 34.09 -4.46
C GLN A 6 -29.43 33.02 -3.56
N SER A 7 -30.26 32.28 -2.84
CA SER A 7 -29.83 30.98 -2.32
C SER A 7 -29.78 30.00 -3.49
N ASN A 8 -28.59 29.95 -4.10
CA ASN A 8 -28.22 29.04 -5.16
C ASN A 8 -28.18 27.61 -4.60
N SER A 9 -29.32 26.91 -4.62
CA SER A 9 -29.36 25.47 -4.37
C SER A 9 -28.56 24.79 -5.48
N LEU A 10 -27.38 24.28 -5.14
CA LEU A 10 -26.60 23.42 -6.02
C LEU A 10 -27.41 22.14 -6.25
N VAL A 11 -28.18 22.13 -7.33
CA VAL A 11 -28.75 20.91 -7.90
C VAL A 11 -27.55 20.15 -8.46
N VAL A 12 -27.11 19.14 -7.70
CA VAL A 12 -26.16 18.14 -8.19
C VAL A 12 -26.87 17.43 -9.34
N LYS A 13 -26.53 17.82 -10.57
CA LYS A 13 -27.00 17.12 -11.76
C LYS A 13 -26.28 15.78 -11.81
N ASP A 14 -27.03 14.71 -11.63
CA ASP A 14 -26.60 13.34 -11.85
C ASP A 14 -25.85 13.24 -13.18
N LEU A 15 -24.55 12.95 -13.06
CA LEU A 15 -23.73 12.52 -14.17
C LEU A 15 -24.30 11.17 -14.62
N ARG A 16 -24.88 11.20 -15.82
CA ARG A 16 -25.51 10.08 -16.52
C ARG A 16 -24.69 8.79 -16.37
N ALA A 17 -25.29 7.85 -15.65
CA ALA A 17 -24.90 6.45 -15.64
C ALA A 17 -25.35 5.81 -16.97
N ASP A 18 -24.42 5.68 -17.89
CA ASP A 18 -24.53 4.81 -19.06
C ASP A 18 -23.13 4.23 -19.35
N ASP A 19 -22.72 3.21 -18.59
CA ASP A 19 -22.17 1.95 -19.12
C ASP A 19 -21.90 0.95 -17.97
N ALA A 20 -22.49 -0.25 -18.08
CA ALA A 20 -22.19 -1.49 -17.37
C ALA A 20 -21.80 -1.44 -15.86
N GLY A 21 -22.80 -1.44 -14.96
CA GLY A 21 -22.85 -2.32 -13.78
C GLY A 21 -21.62 -2.49 -12.87
N ILE A 22 -20.76 -1.48 -12.72
CA ILE A 22 -19.73 -1.48 -11.67
C ILE A 22 -20.43 -1.10 -10.37
N SER A 23 -20.69 -2.11 -9.54
CA SER A 23 -21.26 -1.92 -8.21
C SER A 23 -20.48 -0.88 -7.40
N ASP A 24 -21.16 0.15 -6.87
CA ASP A 24 -20.62 1.17 -5.94
C ASP A 24 -20.01 0.56 -4.64
N ASP A 25 -20.20 -0.74 -4.43
CA ASP A 25 -19.78 -1.50 -3.26
C ASP A 25 -18.26 -1.58 -3.09
N TRP A 26 -17.49 -1.67 -4.19
CA TRP A 26 -16.02 -1.71 -4.09
C TRP A 26 -15.43 -0.36 -3.66
N MET A 27 -16.03 0.76 -4.09
CA MET A 27 -15.60 2.10 -3.71
C MET A 27 -15.88 2.35 -2.23
N THR A 28 -17.05 1.91 -1.76
CA THR A 28 -17.40 1.93 -0.34
C THR A 28 -16.42 1.10 0.48
N THR A 29 -16.09 -0.11 0.02
CA THR A 29 -15.08 -0.98 0.65
C THR A 29 -13.71 -0.29 0.72
N LEU A 30 -13.29 0.37 -0.36
CA LEU A 30 -12.01 1.10 -0.41
C LEU A 30 -11.98 2.26 0.58
N LEU A 31 -13.07 3.03 0.68
CA LEU A 31 -13.21 4.16 1.61
C LEU A 31 -13.26 3.70 3.09
N GLN A 32 -13.71 2.48 3.36
CA GLN A 32 -13.68 1.91 4.71
C GLN A 32 -12.28 1.50 5.17
N MET A 33 -11.31 1.39 4.26
CA MET A 33 -9.93 1.07 4.63
C MET A 33 -9.25 2.28 5.28
N ARG A 34 -8.60 2.08 6.44
CA ARG A 34 -7.93 3.15 7.22
C ARG A 34 -7.01 4.03 6.38
N THR A 35 -6.23 3.44 5.47
CA THR A 35 -5.32 4.17 4.58
C THR A 35 -6.01 5.32 3.88
N PHE A 36 -7.19 5.05 3.30
CA PHE A 36 -7.92 6.01 2.49
C PHE A 36 -8.64 7.07 3.34
N GLN A 37 -8.95 6.77 4.60
CA GLN A 37 -9.46 7.78 5.54
C GLN A 37 -8.41 8.83 5.92
N MET A 38 -7.12 8.51 5.78
CA MET A 38 -6.02 9.46 6.03
C MET A 38 -5.59 10.22 4.77
N VAL A 39 -6.14 9.88 3.60
CA VAL A 39 -5.85 10.58 2.34
C VAL A 39 -6.75 11.82 2.27
N PRO A 40 -6.20 12.99 1.89
CA PRO A 40 -7.01 14.19 1.69
C PRO A 40 -8.19 13.94 0.72
N PRO A 41 -9.40 14.47 0.99
CA PRO A 41 -10.58 14.22 0.15
C PRO A 41 -10.37 14.57 -1.33
N GLU A 42 -9.64 15.65 -1.62
CA GLU A 42 -9.27 16.08 -2.97
C GLU A 42 -8.40 15.04 -3.69
N ASN A 43 -7.51 14.36 -2.96
CA ASN A 43 -6.68 13.30 -3.49
C ASN A 43 -7.50 12.04 -3.77
N LEU A 44 -8.45 11.71 -2.90
CA LEU A 44 -9.38 10.59 -3.12
C LEU A 44 -10.23 10.82 -4.37
N GLN A 45 -10.81 12.01 -4.52
CA GLN A 45 -11.60 12.35 -5.69
C GLN A 45 -10.75 12.26 -6.97
N ALA A 46 -9.55 12.85 -6.98
CA ALA A 46 -8.63 12.75 -8.09
C ALA A 46 -8.24 11.30 -8.41
N MET A 47 -8.04 10.48 -7.38
CA MET A 47 -7.71 9.07 -7.53
C MET A 47 -8.83 8.32 -8.24
N PHE A 48 -10.08 8.43 -7.77
CA PHE A 48 -11.21 7.73 -8.40
C PHE A 48 -11.42 8.14 -9.85
N MET A 49 -11.21 9.43 -10.17
CA MET A 49 -11.30 9.91 -11.56
C MET A 49 -10.19 9.39 -12.48
N ARG A 50 -9.03 9.01 -11.92
CA ARG A 50 -7.85 8.53 -12.68
C ARG A 50 -7.71 7.01 -12.68
N MET A 51 -8.49 6.30 -11.88
CA MET A 51 -8.51 4.84 -11.89
C MET A 51 -9.07 4.31 -13.21
N GLN A 52 -8.47 3.23 -13.70
CA GLN A 52 -8.84 2.59 -14.96
C GLN A 52 -9.36 1.18 -14.69
N ASP A 53 -10.45 0.81 -15.36
CA ASP A 53 -10.97 -0.56 -15.38
C ASP A 53 -9.98 -1.50 -16.09
N PHE A 54 -9.79 -2.70 -15.53
CA PHE A 54 -8.92 -3.73 -16.06
C PHE A 54 -9.54 -5.11 -15.85
N LYS A 55 -10.15 -5.64 -16.92
CA LYS A 55 -10.70 -6.99 -16.95
C LYS A 55 -9.59 -8.02 -17.10
N ALA A 56 -9.67 -9.09 -16.32
CA ALA A 56 -8.67 -10.14 -16.32
C ALA A 56 -9.27 -11.55 -16.34
N GLN A 57 -8.55 -12.47 -17.00
CA GLN A 57 -8.94 -13.86 -17.17
C GLN A 57 -8.23 -14.78 -16.17
N PRO A 58 -8.80 -15.95 -15.82
CA PRO A 58 -8.10 -16.96 -15.03
C PRO A 58 -6.73 -17.31 -15.63
N GLY A 59 -5.71 -17.43 -14.78
CA GLY A 59 -4.34 -17.73 -15.19
C GLY A 59 -3.55 -16.54 -15.72
N GLN A 60 -4.17 -15.36 -15.90
CA GLN A 60 -3.46 -14.16 -16.33
C GLN A 60 -2.58 -13.63 -15.20
N GLU A 61 -1.29 -13.45 -15.48
CA GLU A 61 -0.36 -12.72 -14.61
C GLU A 61 -0.63 -11.22 -14.75
N ILE A 62 -1.05 -10.58 -13.67
CA ILE A 62 -1.33 -9.14 -13.63
C ILE A 62 -0.05 -8.35 -13.40
N VAL A 63 0.79 -8.88 -12.50
CA VAL A 63 2.16 -8.42 -12.31
C VAL A 63 3.05 -9.64 -12.17
N LYS A 64 4.28 -9.55 -12.65
CA LYS A 64 5.25 -10.63 -12.61
C LYS A 64 6.47 -10.23 -11.78
N GLN A 65 6.95 -11.14 -10.94
CA GLN A 65 8.16 -10.92 -10.17
C GLN A 65 9.34 -10.53 -11.07
N GLY A 66 10.09 -9.51 -10.67
CA GLY A 66 11.26 -9.03 -11.39
C GLY A 66 10.98 -7.95 -12.45
N ASP A 67 9.71 -7.71 -12.79
CA ASP A 67 9.32 -6.63 -13.70
C ASP A 67 9.33 -5.28 -13.00
N GLU A 68 9.32 -4.19 -13.78
CA GLU A 68 9.17 -2.85 -13.24
C GLU A 68 7.75 -2.61 -12.70
N GLY A 69 7.64 -1.75 -11.69
CA GLY A 69 6.36 -1.32 -11.17
C GLY A 69 5.74 -0.23 -12.04
N ASP A 70 4.55 -0.48 -12.57
CA ASP A 70 3.82 0.42 -13.48
C ASP A 70 2.47 0.91 -12.90
N PHE A 71 1.70 0.00 -12.30
CA PHE A 71 0.39 0.27 -11.72
C PHE A 71 0.22 -0.30 -10.30
N PHE A 72 -0.63 0.37 -9.53
CA PHE A 72 -1.27 -0.13 -8.32
C PHE A 72 -2.64 -0.69 -8.68
N TYR A 73 -3.06 -1.77 -8.03
CA TYR A 73 -4.29 -2.49 -8.36
C TYR A 73 -5.20 -2.66 -7.14
N VAL A 74 -6.50 -2.58 -7.38
CA VAL A 74 -7.58 -2.93 -6.44
C VAL A 74 -8.41 -4.03 -7.07
N VAL A 75 -8.63 -5.13 -6.34
CA VAL A 75 -9.51 -6.22 -6.79
C VAL A 75 -10.96 -5.79 -6.56
N THR A 76 -11.73 -5.57 -7.61
CA THR A 76 -13.15 -5.23 -7.51
C THR A 76 -14.06 -6.43 -7.77
N ALA A 77 -13.56 -7.46 -8.43
CA ALA A 77 -14.20 -8.76 -8.52
C ALA A 77 -13.18 -9.88 -8.77
N GLY A 78 -13.45 -11.08 -8.23
CA GLY A 78 -12.62 -12.26 -8.43
C GLY A 78 -11.57 -12.49 -7.35
N ARG A 79 -10.66 -13.43 -7.61
CA ARG A 79 -9.58 -13.83 -6.68
C ARG A 79 -8.24 -13.93 -7.39
N CYS A 80 -7.16 -13.61 -6.68
CA CYS A 80 -5.79 -13.68 -7.16
C CYS A 80 -4.93 -14.53 -6.24
N LEU A 81 -3.88 -15.15 -6.78
CA LEU A 81 -2.84 -15.83 -6.03
C LEU A 81 -1.54 -15.01 -6.12
N VAL A 82 -0.90 -14.79 -4.97
CA VAL A 82 0.43 -14.18 -4.89
C VAL A 82 1.46 -15.26 -4.69
N THR A 83 2.43 -15.35 -5.60
CA THR A 83 3.53 -16.32 -5.51
C THR A 83 4.88 -15.64 -5.64
N ARG A 84 5.89 -16.19 -4.96
CA ARG A 84 7.27 -15.74 -5.08
C ARG A 84 8.19 -16.88 -5.49
N GLU A 85 9.00 -16.64 -6.49
CA GLU A 85 10.03 -17.55 -6.96
C GLU A 85 11.34 -17.30 -6.21
N SER A 86 12.07 -18.39 -5.90
CA SER A 86 13.43 -18.36 -5.36
C SER A 86 14.29 -19.37 -6.11
N THR A 87 15.54 -19.01 -6.36
CA THR A 87 16.46 -19.79 -7.21
C THR A 87 16.59 -21.22 -6.69
N GLY A 88 16.31 -22.20 -7.56
CA GLY A 88 16.40 -23.62 -7.22
C GLY A 88 15.30 -24.15 -6.29
N GLN A 89 14.26 -23.36 -6.00
CA GLN A 89 13.14 -23.75 -5.16
C GLN A 89 11.81 -23.64 -5.90
N LYS A 90 10.82 -24.42 -5.47
CA LYS A 90 9.45 -24.29 -5.98
C LYS A 90 8.87 -22.91 -5.61
N PRO A 91 8.02 -22.31 -6.45
CA PRO A 91 7.34 -21.07 -6.10
C PRO A 91 6.57 -21.20 -4.78
N VAL A 92 6.77 -20.24 -3.89
CA VAL A 92 6.10 -20.20 -2.59
C VAL A 92 4.83 -19.37 -2.71
N ARG A 93 3.69 -19.92 -2.29
CA ARG A 93 2.43 -19.18 -2.16
C ARG A 93 2.52 -18.25 -0.96
N LEU A 94 2.33 -16.95 -1.17
CA LEU A 94 2.40 -15.94 -0.12
C LEU A 94 1.01 -15.57 0.41
N ALA A 95 0.03 -15.43 -0.48
CA ALA A 95 -1.33 -15.05 -0.12
C ALA A 95 -2.32 -15.35 -1.24
N GLU A 96 -3.60 -15.45 -0.91
CA GLU A 96 -4.71 -15.27 -1.85
C GLU A 96 -5.38 -13.93 -1.57
N LEU A 97 -5.72 -13.20 -2.63
CA LEU A 97 -6.35 -11.89 -2.57
C LEU A 97 -7.78 -12.00 -3.10
N GLU A 98 -8.71 -11.33 -2.44
CA GLU A 98 -10.12 -11.31 -2.81
C GLU A 98 -10.59 -9.86 -3.04
N THR A 99 -11.89 -9.69 -3.31
CA THR A 99 -12.49 -8.36 -3.53
C THR A 99 -12.21 -7.42 -2.35
N GLY A 100 -11.83 -6.18 -2.67
CA GLY A 100 -11.38 -5.16 -1.72
C GLY A 100 -9.88 -5.21 -1.40
N ALA A 101 -9.17 -6.27 -1.79
CA ALA A 101 -7.72 -6.33 -1.62
C ALA A 101 -6.99 -5.40 -2.61
N CYS A 102 -5.86 -4.86 -2.18
CA CYS A 102 -4.98 -4.06 -3.01
C CYS A 102 -3.61 -4.71 -3.16
N PHE A 103 -2.95 -4.50 -4.30
CA PHE A 103 -1.60 -5.00 -4.54
C PHE A 103 -0.80 -4.13 -5.51
N GLY A 104 0.51 -4.38 -5.54
CA GLY A 104 1.44 -3.76 -6.47
C GLY A 104 2.07 -2.46 -5.98
N GLU A 105 1.62 -1.90 -4.85
CA GLU A 105 2.17 -0.67 -4.27
C GLU A 105 3.66 -0.76 -3.89
N GLU A 106 4.13 -1.91 -3.40
CA GLU A 106 5.51 -2.05 -2.92
C GLU A 106 6.55 -1.57 -3.95
N ALA A 107 6.46 -2.05 -5.18
CA ALA A 107 7.37 -1.68 -6.28
C ALA A 107 7.30 -0.17 -6.61
N LEU A 108 6.11 0.42 -6.49
CA LEU A 108 5.89 1.84 -6.76
C LEU A 108 6.49 2.71 -5.65
N ILE A 109 6.42 2.27 -4.40
CA ILE A 109 6.94 3.05 -3.27
C ILE A 109 8.46 2.91 -3.19
N SER A 110 8.98 1.70 -3.26
CA SER A 110 10.41 1.45 -3.07
C SER A 110 11.26 1.71 -4.32
N ASP A 111 10.63 2.02 -5.45
CA ASP A 111 11.30 2.16 -6.76
C ASP A 111 12.16 0.92 -7.09
N ALA A 112 11.56 -0.25 -6.84
CA ALA A 112 12.19 -1.54 -7.04
C ALA A 112 11.31 -2.40 -7.95
N LYS A 113 11.89 -3.49 -8.45
CA LYS A 113 11.16 -4.51 -9.22
C LYS A 113 10.06 -5.16 -8.37
N ARG A 114 9.05 -5.69 -9.04
CA ARG A 114 7.97 -6.49 -8.43
C ARG A 114 8.56 -7.63 -7.60
N ASN A 115 8.19 -7.69 -6.32
CA ASN A 115 8.72 -8.69 -5.38
C ASN A 115 8.08 -10.09 -5.53
N ALA A 116 6.93 -10.18 -6.19
CA ALA A 116 6.12 -11.38 -6.36
C ALA A 116 5.29 -11.29 -7.65
N THR A 117 4.86 -12.44 -8.13
CA THR A 117 3.88 -12.58 -9.22
C THR A 117 2.48 -12.61 -8.63
N VAL A 118 1.53 -11.94 -9.26
CA VAL A 118 0.10 -12.00 -8.92
C VAL A 118 -0.66 -12.53 -10.13
N THR A 119 -1.31 -13.68 -9.96
CA THR A 119 -2.04 -14.38 -11.02
C THR A 119 -3.51 -14.49 -10.67
N MET A 120 -4.41 -14.21 -11.62
CA MET A 120 -5.84 -14.41 -11.42
C MET A 120 -6.17 -15.90 -11.25
N LEU A 121 -6.97 -16.24 -10.25
CA LEU A 121 -7.50 -17.59 -10.04
C LEU A 121 -8.88 -17.79 -10.68
N THR A 122 -9.64 -16.70 -10.80
CA THR A 122 -10.99 -16.67 -11.38
C THR A 122 -11.07 -15.54 -12.41
N PRO A 123 -12.11 -15.48 -13.26
CA PRO A 123 -12.40 -14.25 -13.98
C PRO A 123 -12.58 -13.13 -12.96
N GLY A 124 -12.11 -11.93 -13.29
CA GLY A 124 -12.15 -10.83 -12.36
C GLY A 124 -12.05 -9.48 -13.02
N ASN A 125 -12.31 -8.47 -12.21
CA ASN A 125 -12.17 -7.08 -12.58
C ASN A 125 -11.29 -6.38 -11.55
N LEU A 126 -10.42 -5.51 -12.05
CA LEU A 126 -9.51 -4.72 -11.24
C LEU A 126 -9.68 -3.25 -11.58
N MET A 127 -9.48 -2.37 -10.61
CA MET A 127 -9.18 -0.97 -10.87
C MET A 127 -7.68 -0.78 -10.75
N ARG A 128 -7.07 -0.04 -11.68
CA ARG A 128 -5.65 0.26 -11.65
C ARG A 128 -5.37 1.75 -11.65
N LEU A 129 -4.33 2.15 -10.94
CA LEU A 129 -3.86 3.53 -10.82
C LEU A 129 -2.38 3.61 -11.23
N SER A 130 -2.01 4.59 -12.04
CA SER A 130 -0.64 4.72 -12.53
C SER A 130 0.35 4.93 -11.38
N LYS A 131 1.62 4.58 -11.59
CA LYS A 131 2.71 4.84 -10.62
C LYS A 131 2.78 6.30 -10.19
N GLU A 132 2.64 7.22 -11.13
CA GLU A 132 2.71 8.66 -10.86
C GLU A 132 1.54 9.11 -9.99
N ASP A 133 0.31 8.76 -10.38
CA ASP A 133 -0.89 9.09 -9.61
C ASP A 133 -0.88 8.44 -8.23
N PHE A 134 -0.45 7.18 -8.12
CA PHE A 134 -0.31 6.50 -6.85
C PHE A 134 0.66 7.25 -5.92
N ARG A 135 1.81 7.67 -6.44
CA ARG A 135 2.81 8.40 -5.65
C ARG A 135 2.28 9.75 -5.17
N GLN A 136 1.65 10.50 -6.06
CA GLN A 136 1.14 11.84 -5.78
C GLN A 136 -0.06 11.82 -4.83
N LEU A 137 -1.03 10.94 -5.10
CA LEU A 137 -2.35 10.99 -4.46
C LEU A 137 -2.41 10.15 -3.19
N LEU A 138 -1.66 9.04 -3.12
CA LEU A 138 -1.71 8.12 -1.98
C LEU A 138 -0.42 8.10 -1.17
N ASN A 139 0.73 7.86 -1.80
CA ASN A 139 1.97 7.62 -1.04
C ASN A 139 2.50 8.87 -0.32
N ALA A 140 2.64 9.98 -1.04
CA ALA A 140 3.19 11.23 -0.50
C ALA A 140 2.42 11.75 0.74
N PRO A 141 1.08 11.85 0.75
CA PRO A 141 0.37 12.36 1.93
C PRO A 141 0.41 11.43 3.15
N LEU A 142 0.64 10.13 2.94
CA LEU A 142 0.60 9.12 4.01
C LEU A 142 1.98 8.81 4.60
N THR A 143 3.06 9.16 3.91
CA THR A 143 4.41 8.83 4.37
C THR A 143 4.81 9.77 5.51
N ARG A 144 4.88 9.22 6.72
CA ARG A 144 5.36 9.93 7.92
C ARG A 144 6.82 9.59 8.16
N HIS A 145 7.65 10.61 8.24
CA HIS A 145 9.09 10.47 8.48
C HIS A 145 9.45 10.79 9.93
N MET A 146 10.53 10.20 10.41
CA MET A 146 11.11 10.50 11.73
C MET A 146 12.63 10.50 11.66
N SER A 147 13.24 11.53 12.27
CA SER A 147 14.69 11.60 12.40
C SER A 147 15.22 10.54 13.37
N TYR A 148 16.48 10.12 13.18
CA TYR A 148 17.11 9.14 14.07
C TYR A 148 17.14 9.60 15.53
N GLU A 149 17.45 10.88 15.78
CA GLU A 149 17.53 11.42 17.14
C GLU A 149 16.18 11.34 17.87
N HIS A 150 15.09 11.69 17.19
CA HIS A 150 13.76 11.61 17.79
C HIS A 150 13.31 10.16 17.98
N ALA A 151 13.54 9.31 16.97
CA ALA A 151 13.24 7.89 17.05
C ALA A 151 14.00 7.21 18.20
N GLN A 152 15.29 7.50 18.38
CA GLN A 152 16.09 6.93 19.47
C GLN A 152 15.52 7.28 20.85
N LYS A 153 15.05 8.52 21.06
CA LYS A 153 14.41 8.93 22.32
C LYS A 153 13.17 8.06 22.63
N LEU A 154 12.30 7.85 21.65
CA LEU A 154 11.10 7.02 21.83
C LEU A 154 11.44 5.54 22.09
N ILE A 155 12.53 5.05 21.48
CA ILE A 155 13.02 3.68 21.71
C ILE A 155 13.56 3.53 23.13
N ASP A 156 14.34 4.50 23.61
CA ASP A 156 14.93 4.50 24.96
C ASP A 156 13.83 4.63 26.05
N GLU A 157 12.76 5.37 25.77
CA GLU A 157 11.56 5.48 26.61
C GLU A 157 10.67 4.22 26.56
N GLY A 158 10.94 3.29 25.64
CA GLY A 158 10.14 2.08 25.43
C GLY A 158 8.77 2.31 24.77
N SER A 159 8.54 3.49 24.20
CA SER A 159 7.28 3.86 23.53
C SER A 159 7.27 3.50 22.03
N ALA A 160 8.42 3.14 21.46
CA ALA A 160 8.54 2.68 20.08
C ALA A 160 9.42 1.43 19.93
N ARG A 161 9.41 0.82 18.73
CA ARG A 161 10.30 -0.29 18.35
C ARG A 161 10.87 -0.12 16.94
N TRP A 162 12.15 -0.47 16.79
CA TRP A 162 12.81 -0.57 15.49
C TRP A 162 12.29 -1.78 14.70
N LEU A 163 11.89 -1.54 13.45
CA LEU A 163 11.51 -2.59 12.50
C LEU A 163 12.43 -2.55 11.27
N ASP A 164 13.30 -3.54 11.18
CA ASP A 164 14.20 -3.73 10.03
C ASP A 164 13.50 -4.56 8.95
N VAL A 165 13.26 -3.96 7.78
CA VAL A 165 12.54 -4.62 6.68
C VAL A 165 13.46 -5.16 5.58
N ARG A 166 14.76 -5.23 5.86
CA ARG A 166 15.77 -5.81 4.98
C ARG A 166 15.81 -7.34 5.09
N LEU A 167 16.57 -7.99 4.21
CA LEU A 167 16.77 -9.44 4.26
C LEU A 167 17.50 -9.85 5.54
N PRO A 168 17.30 -11.08 6.04
CA PRO A 168 17.98 -11.56 7.25
C PRO A 168 19.51 -11.50 7.13
N SER A 169 20.06 -11.75 5.93
CA SER A 169 21.49 -11.63 5.67
C SER A 169 22.02 -10.20 5.83
N GLU A 170 21.22 -9.19 5.47
CA GLU A 170 21.59 -7.78 5.63
C GLU A 170 21.54 -7.36 7.10
N HIS A 171 20.51 -7.83 7.83
CA HIS A 171 20.32 -7.57 9.27
C HIS A 171 21.45 -8.19 10.11
N GLN A 172 21.91 -9.40 9.77
CA GLN A 172 23.01 -10.06 10.47
C GLN A 172 24.34 -9.31 10.36
N VAL A 173 24.58 -8.61 9.25
CA VAL A 173 25.84 -7.87 9.00
C VAL A 173 25.89 -6.57 9.80
N LYS A 174 24.80 -5.79 9.79
CA LYS A 174 24.70 -4.51 10.52
C LYS A 174 23.23 -4.25 10.82
N ASN A 175 22.90 -3.88 12.05
CA ASN A 175 21.53 -3.54 12.45
C ASN A 175 21.52 -2.50 13.56
N LEU A 176 20.34 -1.91 13.81
CA LEU A 176 20.10 -1.14 15.02
C LEU A 176 19.88 -2.10 16.20
N PRO A 177 20.46 -1.84 17.38
CA PRO A 177 20.27 -2.67 18.56
C PRO A 177 18.78 -2.88 18.87
N ASN A 178 18.43 -4.11 19.27
CA ASN A 178 17.06 -4.53 19.61
C ASN A 178 16.03 -4.41 18.46
N SER A 179 16.48 -4.25 17.21
CA SER A 179 15.60 -4.24 16.04
C SER A 179 14.95 -5.59 15.78
N LEU A 180 13.66 -5.55 15.46
CA LEU A 180 12.94 -6.71 14.93
C LEU A 180 13.19 -6.80 13.42
N ASN A 181 13.74 -7.92 12.93
CA ASN A 181 13.85 -8.14 11.48
C ASN A 181 12.57 -8.79 10.93
N MET A 182 11.88 -8.06 10.06
CA MET A 182 10.72 -8.55 9.31
C MET A 182 10.87 -8.11 7.84
N PRO A 183 11.53 -8.92 7.00
CA PRO A 183 11.76 -8.56 5.60
C PRO A 183 10.46 -8.15 4.90
N LEU A 184 10.52 -7.10 4.07
CA LEU A 184 9.33 -6.49 3.43
C LEU A 184 8.39 -7.54 2.78
N TYR A 185 8.96 -8.51 2.06
CA TYR A 185 8.19 -9.56 1.38
C TYR A 185 7.43 -10.51 2.32
N MET A 186 7.82 -10.60 3.60
CA MET A 186 7.13 -11.41 4.61
C MET A 186 6.15 -10.58 5.44
N LEU A 187 6.25 -9.25 5.41
CA LEU A 187 5.57 -8.35 6.33
C LEU A 187 4.08 -8.65 6.40
N ARG A 188 3.40 -8.68 5.25
CA ARG A 188 1.95 -8.94 5.16
C ARG A 188 1.51 -10.25 5.82
N MET A 189 2.28 -11.32 5.65
CA MET A 189 1.96 -12.63 6.20
C MET A 189 2.18 -12.69 7.72
N LYS A 190 3.06 -11.83 8.25
CA LYS A 190 3.47 -11.84 9.66
C LYS A 190 2.98 -10.62 10.44
N LEU A 191 2.04 -9.85 9.89
CA LEU A 191 1.47 -8.69 10.60
C LEU A 191 0.85 -9.07 11.95
N ASN A 192 0.25 -10.25 12.04
CA ASN A 192 -0.35 -10.77 13.27
C ASN A 192 0.67 -11.07 14.37
N THR A 193 1.97 -11.12 14.06
CA THR A 193 3.03 -11.29 15.05
C THR A 193 3.52 -9.94 15.60
N LEU A 194 3.03 -8.82 15.07
CA LEU A 194 3.34 -7.47 15.56
C LEU A 194 2.30 -7.02 16.58
N ASP A 195 2.74 -6.22 17.56
CA ASP A 195 1.87 -5.62 18.57
C ASP A 195 1.27 -4.32 18.02
N SER A 196 -0.04 -4.29 17.83
CA SER A 196 -0.75 -3.13 17.28
C SER A 196 -0.77 -1.91 18.19
N LYS A 197 -0.37 -2.04 19.45
CA LYS A 197 -0.28 -0.92 20.42
C LYS A 197 1.06 -0.19 20.40
N VAL A 198 2.04 -0.73 19.69
CA VAL A 198 3.41 -0.20 19.62
C VAL A 198 3.59 0.68 18.39
N THR A 199 4.28 1.81 18.56
CA THR A 199 4.75 2.62 17.44
C THR A 199 5.98 1.96 16.79
N TYR A 200 5.93 1.70 15.49
CA TYR A 200 7.02 1.10 14.75
C TYR A 200 7.81 2.14 13.95
N ILE A 201 9.12 2.23 14.22
CA ILE A 201 10.04 3.02 13.39
C ILE A 201 10.72 2.07 12.41
N VAL A 202 10.31 2.18 11.16
CA VAL A 202 10.66 1.25 10.08
C VAL A 202 11.89 1.76 9.35
N TYR A 203 12.89 0.90 9.15
CA TYR A 203 14.11 1.28 8.45
C TYR A 203 14.61 0.22 7.46
N CYS A 204 15.40 0.72 6.51
CA CYS A 204 16.23 -0.03 5.57
C CYS A 204 17.47 0.82 5.25
N ASP A 205 18.28 0.50 4.24
CA ASP A 205 19.52 1.28 3.98
C ASP A 205 19.26 2.67 3.37
N THR A 206 18.18 2.84 2.60
CA THR A 206 17.95 4.07 1.80
C THR A 206 16.56 4.67 1.97
N SER A 207 15.83 4.30 3.03
CA SER A 207 14.41 4.62 3.30
C SER A 207 13.35 4.09 2.31
N ARG A 208 13.74 3.64 1.11
CA ARG A 208 12.83 3.16 0.05
C ARG A 208 11.98 1.94 0.44
N ARG A 209 12.62 0.87 0.95
CA ARG A 209 11.91 -0.35 1.38
C ARG A 209 11.06 -0.09 2.62
N SER A 210 11.57 0.72 3.55
CA SER A 210 10.85 1.09 4.76
C SER A 210 9.64 1.96 4.49
N ALA A 211 9.64 2.80 3.45
CA ALA A 211 8.44 3.52 3.02
C ALA A 211 7.33 2.56 2.56
N ALA A 212 7.67 1.54 1.77
CA ALA A 212 6.70 0.52 1.35
C ALA A 212 6.13 -0.25 2.56
N ALA A 213 7.00 -0.62 3.51
CA ALA A 213 6.56 -1.30 4.72
C ALA A 213 5.70 -0.41 5.63
N ALA A 214 6.06 0.86 5.81
CA ALA A 214 5.28 1.81 6.59
C ALA A 214 3.87 2.01 5.99
N PHE A 215 3.75 2.04 4.66
CA PHE A 215 2.45 2.06 3.99
C PHE A 215 1.60 0.82 4.32
N VAL A 216 2.19 -0.39 4.23
CA VAL A 216 1.50 -1.65 4.56
C VAL A 216 1.05 -1.68 6.02
N LEU A 217 1.91 -1.24 6.95
CA LEU A 217 1.59 -1.15 8.38
C LEU A 217 0.45 -0.16 8.64
N THR A 218 0.57 1.04 8.08
CA THR A 218 -0.44 2.10 8.17
C THR A 218 -1.79 1.63 7.63
N GLN A 219 -1.78 0.89 6.51
CA GLN A 219 -2.98 0.27 5.94
C GLN A 219 -3.66 -0.72 6.88
N LYS A 220 -2.88 -1.40 7.72
CA LYS A 220 -3.36 -2.39 8.67
C LYS A 220 -3.59 -1.80 10.06
N GLY A 221 -3.51 -0.47 10.17
CA GLY A 221 -3.86 0.28 11.36
C GLY A 221 -2.75 0.38 12.41
N PHE A 222 -1.52 0.00 12.07
CA PHE A 222 -0.36 0.22 12.92
C PHE A 222 0.10 1.68 12.86
N ASP A 223 0.64 2.16 13.97
CA ASP A 223 1.32 3.46 14.00
C ASP A 223 2.77 3.28 13.52
N ALA A 224 3.05 3.64 12.28
CA ALA A 224 4.36 3.44 11.65
C ALA A 224 4.98 4.71 11.07
N TYR A 225 6.29 4.86 11.23
CA TYR A 225 7.10 5.96 10.70
C TYR A 225 8.29 5.42 9.91
N VAL A 226 8.70 6.12 8.86
CA VAL A 226 9.90 5.82 8.09
C VAL A 226 11.10 6.54 8.71
N LEU A 227 12.13 5.80 9.11
CA LEU A 227 13.40 6.39 9.54
C LEU A 227 14.03 7.17 8.38
N GLU A 228 14.30 8.45 8.61
CA GLU A 228 14.96 9.32 7.64
C GLU A 228 16.36 8.80 7.30
N LYS A 229 16.73 8.88 6.01
CA LYS A 229 18.05 8.48 5.47
C LYS A 229 18.43 7.00 5.62
N GLY A 230 17.63 6.20 6.34
CA GLY A 230 17.86 4.78 6.53
C GLY A 230 18.78 4.45 7.71
N LEU A 231 19.39 3.27 7.68
CA LEU A 231 20.33 2.81 8.69
C LEU A 231 21.56 3.75 8.75
N PRO A 232 21.84 4.41 9.89
CA PRO A 232 23.03 5.25 10.07
C PRO A 232 24.33 4.46 9.94
#